data_AF-A0A0H2SL80-F1
#
_entry.id   AF-A0A0H2SL80-F1
#
_cell.length_a   1.000
_cell.length_b   1.000
_cell.length_c   1.000
_cell.angle_alpha   90.00
_cell.angle_beta   90.00
_cell.angle_gamma   90.00
#
_symmetry.space_group_name_H-M   'P 1'
#
loop_
_entity.id
_entity.type
_entity.pdbx_description
1 polymer ?
#
loop_
_entity_poly.entity_id
_entity_poly.type
_entity_poly.pdbx_seq_one_letter_code
_entity_poly.pdbx_strand_id
1 'polypeptide(L)' 'MAKTNKGKKIVPVKSYTRKKNGKIEKVRGHRRSTPN' A
#
# COMPACT_ATOMS: atom_id res chain seq x y z
N MET A 1 2.32 14.77 8.15
CA MET A 1 1.87 13.43 7.68
C MET A 1 0.45 13.53 7.18
N ALA A 2 0.16 13.06 5.96
CA ALA A 2 -1.20 13.10 5.39
C ALA A 2 -2.14 12.11 6.11
N LYS A 3 -3.39 12.52 6.32
CA LYS A 3 -4.46 11.71 6.92
C LYS A 3 -5.62 11.61 5.95
N THR A 4 -6.42 10.55 6.04
CA THR A 4 -7.70 10.46 5.32
C THR A 4 -8.77 11.31 6.01
N ASN A 5 -9.89 11.59 5.34
CA ASN A 5 -11.03 12.31 5.92
C ASN A 5 -11.61 11.62 7.17
N LYS A 6 -11.34 10.31 7.34
CA LYS A 6 -11.72 9.51 8.52
C LYS A 6 -10.61 9.47 9.60
N GLY A 7 -9.62 10.35 9.51
CA GLY A 7 -8.49 10.45 10.46
C GLY A 7 -7.40 9.38 10.31
N LYS A 8 -7.50 8.44 9.35
CA LYS A 8 -6.52 7.35 9.20
C LYS A 8 -5.20 7.86 8.66
N LYS A 9 -4.08 7.38 9.20
CA LYS A 9 -2.74 7.73 8.71
C LYS A 9 -2.52 7.15 7.31
N ILE A 10 -2.06 7.99 6.39
CA ILE A 10 -1.65 7.56 5.05
C ILE A 10 -0.15 7.28 5.08
N VAL A 11 0.23 6.06 4.73
CA VAL A 11 1.63 5.62 4.68
C VAL A 11 2.05 5.29 3.25
N PRO A 12 3.27 5.69 2.83
CA PRO A 12 3.81 5.27 1.55
C PRO A 12 4.17 3.78 1.60
N VAL A 13 3.85 3.06 0.54
CA VAL A 13 4.24 1.68 0.30
C VAL A 13 5.34 1.68 -0.74
N LYS A 14 6.50 1.11 -0.40
CA LYS A 14 7.60 0.92 -1.35
C LYS A 14 7.20 -0.12 -2.40
N SER A 15 7.76 -0.04 -3.60
CA SER A 15 7.54 -1.07 -4.62
C SER A 15 8.12 -2.42 -4.17
N TYR A 16 7.42 -3.51 -4.49
CA TYR A 16 7.86 -4.87 -4.16
C TYR A 16 7.29 -5.87 -5.16
N THR A 17 7.87 -7.07 -5.22
CA THR A 17 7.32 -8.20 -5.98
C THR A 17 6.48 -9.07 -5.05
N ARG A 18 5.34 -9.56 -5.53
CA ARG A 18 4.52 -10.53 -4.81
C ARG A 18 4.12 -11.69 -5.70
N LYS A 19 3.90 -12.85 -5.11
CA LYS A 19 3.26 -13.98 -5.79
C LYS A 19 1.76 -13.91 -5.53
N LYS A 20 0.95 -13.80 -6.59
CA LYS A 20 -0.52 -13.81 -6.51
C LYS A 20 -1.05 -14.80 -7.54
N ASN A 21 -1.82 -15.78 -7.08
CA ASN A 21 -2.38 -16.85 -7.92
C ASN A 21 -1.31 -17.54 -8.80
N GLY A 22 -0.19 -17.91 -8.20
CA GLY A 22 0.91 -18.60 -8.89
C GLY A 22 1.81 -17.71 -9.75
N LYS A 23 1.40 -16.48 -10.09
CA LYS A 23 2.16 -15.54 -10.92
C LYS A 23 2.93 -14.52 -10.09
N ILE A 24 4.10 -14.11 -10.56
CA ILE A 24 4.89 -13.02 -9.97
C ILE A 24 4.37 -11.70 -10.52
N GLU A 25 3.92 -10.82 -9.64
CA GLU A 25 3.40 -9.49 -9.94
C GLU A 25 4.32 -8.42 -9.33
N LYS A 26 4.71 -7.42 -10.12
CA LYS A 26 5.42 -6.23 -9.62
C LYS A 26 4.40 -5.20 -9.12
N VAL A 27 4.39 -4.95 -7.82
CA VAL A 27 3.55 -3.93 -7.19
C VAL A 27 4.31 -2.61 -7.18
N ARG A 28 3.79 -1.60 -7.87
CA ARG A 28 4.35 -0.24 -7.85
C ARG A 28 4.14 0.42 -6.48
N GLY A 29 5.04 1.34 -6.15
CA GLY A 29 4.90 2.17 -4.96
C GLY A 29 3.59 2.97 -5.02
N HIS A 30 2.85 2.98 -3.93
CA HIS A 30 1.57 3.68 -3.82
C HIS A 30 1.32 4.14 -2.39
N ARG A 31 0.26 4.91 -2.16
CA ARG A 31 -0.15 5.31 -0.80
C ARG A 31 -1.25 4.37 -0.32
N ARG A 32 -1.12 3.84 0.91
CA ARG A 32 -2.19 3.09 1.58
C ARG A 32 -2.59 3.75 2.89
N SER A 33 -3.85 3.60 3.28
CA SER A 33 -4.25 3.87 4.67
C SER A 33 -3.81 2.71 5.56
N THR A 34 -3.44 2.99 6.80
CA THR A 34 -3.20 1.92 7.77
C THR A 34 -4.53 1.25 8.15
N PRO A 35 -4.60 -0.09 8.20
CA PRO A 35 -5.70 -0.75 8.91
C PRO A 35 -5.62 -0.34 10.39
N ASN A 36 -6.79 -0.09 11.01
CA ASN A 36 -6.89 -0.02 12.46
C ASN A 36 -6.92 -1.45 13.00
#